data_AF-A0A521DYI9-F1
#
_entry.id   AF-A0A521DYI9-F1
#
_cell.length_a   1.000
_cell.length_b   1.000
_cell.length_c   1.000
_cell.angle_alpha   90.00
_cell.angle_beta   90.00
_cell.angle_gamma   90.00
#
_symmetry.space_group_name_H-M   'P 1'
#
loop_
_entity.id
_entity.type
_entity.pdbx_description
1 polymer ?
#
loop_
_entity_poly.entity_id
_entity_poly.type
_entity_poly.pdbx_seq_one_letter_code
_entity_poly.pdbx_strand_id
1 'polypeptide(L)'
;MRRAFSLIVRTVTGLWSLLMVLLMVASVALSIAMTLLPQVLGAVASVVESVTGRKTAVTEARSQQARMTERLAKADADLAAERTARRTETRALRQQIARMSDEARLAPVTYRGQRVAIREAVHDTSERVSRRAAVAATRNVGSTVGEALPVIGVGVIVAATAWELSDSCQMMQEMRELDAAFNPENPISEDEVCGIKPPTRDEIWTAVKSSPGTAWNGAKSLYADLPEVSISASYDWTLARLSGMSDWIMGSDAPVN
;
A
#
# COMPACT_ATOMS: atom_id res chain seq x y z
N MET A 1 -114.10 23.40 -1.12
CA MET A 1 -113.10 22.82 -2.05
C MET A 1 -111.72 23.49 -2.03
N ARG A 2 -111.58 24.83 -1.91
CA ARG A 2 -110.25 25.49 -1.91
C ARG A 2 -109.28 25.09 -0.78
N ARG A 3 -109.76 24.78 0.43
CA ARG A 3 -108.91 24.42 1.58
C ARG A 3 -108.30 23.02 1.51
N ALA A 4 -108.97 22.06 0.86
CA ALA A 4 -108.46 20.70 0.70
C ALA A 4 -107.34 20.66 -0.37
N PHE A 5 -107.49 21.41 -1.45
CA PHE A 5 -106.48 21.53 -2.50
C PHE A 5 -105.18 22.18 -1.99
N SER A 6 -105.28 23.22 -1.16
CA SER A 6 -104.08 23.87 -0.57
C SER A 6 -103.30 22.97 0.39
N LEU A 7 -103.96 22.01 1.05
CA LEU A 7 -103.29 21.07 1.95
C LEU A 7 -102.54 19.98 1.17
N ILE A 8 -103.13 19.46 0.10
CA ILE A 8 -102.49 18.43 -0.76
C ILE A 8 -101.28 19.02 -1.50
N VAL A 9 -101.41 20.24 -2.05
CA VAL A 9 -100.28 20.89 -2.73
C VAL A 9 -99.11 21.12 -1.77
N ARG A 10 -99.38 21.44 -0.50
CA ARG A 10 -98.37 21.73 0.52
C ARG A 10 -97.66 20.47 1.04
N THR A 11 -98.35 19.32 1.10
CA THR A 11 -97.71 18.04 1.44
C THR A 11 -96.86 17.50 0.29
N VAL A 12 -97.32 17.62 -0.96
CA VAL A 12 -96.55 17.19 -2.15
C VAL A 12 -95.30 18.05 -2.35
N THR A 13 -95.40 19.38 -2.21
CA THR A 13 -94.22 20.26 -2.28
C THR A 13 -93.25 20.05 -1.11
N GLY A 14 -93.76 19.75 0.08
CA GLY A 14 -92.92 19.37 1.22
C GLY A 14 -92.15 18.07 0.99
N LEU A 15 -92.81 17.05 0.46
CA LEU A 15 -92.19 15.75 0.15
C LEU A 15 -91.14 15.89 -0.96
N TRP A 16 -91.42 16.70 -1.98
CA TRP A 16 -90.50 16.95 -3.08
C TRP A 16 -89.26 17.75 -2.64
N SER A 17 -89.44 18.73 -1.76
CA SER A 17 -88.32 19.48 -1.16
C SER A 17 -87.43 18.56 -0.31
N LEU A 18 -88.02 17.68 0.51
CA LEU A 18 -87.28 16.68 1.29
C LEU A 18 -86.48 15.72 0.39
N LEU A 19 -87.09 15.25 -0.70
CA LEU A 19 -86.41 14.41 -1.69
C LEU A 19 -85.19 15.13 -2.31
N MET A 20 -85.36 16.39 -2.72
CA MET A 20 -84.27 17.18 -3.31
C MET A 20 -83.14 17.45 -2.34
N VAL A 21 -83.44 17.73 -1.07
CA VAL A 21 -82.44 17.90 -0.01
C VAL A 21 -81.67 16.59 0.21
N LEU A 22 -82.35 15.45 0.26
CA LEU A 22 -81.71 14.13 0.39
C LEU A 22 -80.76 13.83 -0.78
N LEU A 23 -81.17 14.17 -2.00
CA LEU A 23 -80.38 13.96 -3.21
C LEU A 23 -79.13 14.85 -3.24
N MET A 24 -79.26 16.11 -2.81
CA MET A 24 -78.12 17.04 -2.65
C MET A 24 -77.14 16.56 -1.58
N VAL A 25 -77.63 16.15 -0.41
CA VAL A 25 -76.79 15.61 0.67
C VAL A 25 -76.06 14.35 0.19
N ALA A 26 -76.73 13.47 -0.54
CA ALA A 26 -76.11 12.28 -1.14
C ALA A 26 -75.03 12.64 -2.17
N SER A 27 -75.26 13.63 -3.04
CA SER A 27 -74.27 14.10 -4.03
C SER A 27 -73.02 14.69 -3.39
N VAL A 28 -73.18 15.47 -2.31
CA VAL A 28 -72.05 16.05 -1.57
C VAL A 28 -71.27 14.97 -0.82
N ALA A 29 -71.98 14.05 -0.15
CA ALA A 29 -71.36 12.91 0.53
C ALA A 29 -70.57 12.03 -0.44
N LEU A 30 -71.09 11.79 -1.64
CA LEU A 30 -70.42 11.02 -2.69
C LEU A 30 -69.17 11.75 -3.22
N SER A 31 -69.22 13.08 -3.35
CA SER A 31 -68.08 13.89 -3.79
C SER A 31 -66.92 13.88 -2.78
N ILE A 32 -67.25 13.98 -1.48
CA ILE A 32 -66.26 13.90 -0.38
C ILE A 32 -65.68 12.47 -0.28
N ALA A 33 -66.50 11.45 -0.51
CA ALA A 33 -66.05 10.06 -0.50
C ALA A 33 -65.07 9.74 -1.64
N MET A 34 -65.21 10.40 -2.80
CA MET A 34 -64.33 10.21 -3.97
C MET A 34 -62.92 10.79 -3.79
N THR A 35 -62.75 11.81 -2.94
CA THR A 35 -61.46 12.52 -2.79
C THR A 35 -60.55 11.92 -1.72
N LEU A 36 -61.04 11.03 -0.86
CA LEU A 36 -60.31 10.63 0.36
C LEU A 36 -59.91 9.16 0.45
N LEU A 37 -60.43 8.25 -0.38
CA LEU A 37 -60.15 6.81 -0.22
C LEU A 37 -60.02 6.07 -1.55
N PRO A 38 -58.81 5.56 -1.90
CA PRO A 38 -58.64 4.57 -2.97
C PRO A 38 -59.52 3.33 -2.78
N GLN A 39 -59.96 3.06 -1.54
CA GLN A 39 -60.79 1.92 -1.15
C GLN A 39 -62.25 2.05 -1.64
N VAL A 40 -62.83 3.26 -1.58
CA VAL A 40 -64.25 3.50 -1.93
C VAL A 40 -64.48 3.41 -3.43
N LEU A 41 -63.53 3.88 -4.24
CA LEU A 41 -63.55 3.71 -5.70
C LEU A 41 -63.57 2.23 -6.11
N GLY A 42 -62.94 1.35 -5.33
CA GLY A 42 -62.97 -0.09 -5.55
C GLY A 42 -64.35 -0.72 -5.33
N ALA A 43 -65.05 -0.27 -4.29
CA ALA A 43 -66.40 -0.76 -3.96
C ALA A 43 -67.47 -0.22 -4.92
N VAL A 44 -67.34 1.02 -5.39
CA VAL A 44 -68.23 1.59 -6.42
C VAL A 44 -67.96 0.95 -7.78
N ALA A 45 -66.69 0.74 -8.13
CA ALA A 45 -66.31 0.06 -9.36
C ALA A 45 -66.81 -1.39 -9.44
N SER A 46 -66.79 -2.14 -8.33
CA SER A 46 -67.29 -3.52 -8.28
C SER A 46 -68.81 -3.60 -8.42
N VAL A 47 -69.54 -2.62 -7.88
CA VAL A 47 -71.01 -2.50 -8.06
C VAL A 47 -71.35 -2.06 -9.49
N VAL A 48 -70.59 -1.15 -10.09
CA VAL A 48 -70.79 -0.77 -11.50
C VAL A 48 -70.47 -1.94 -12.44
N GLU A 49 -69.42 -2.73 -12.14
CA GLU A 49 -69.07 -3.92 -12.91
C GLU A 49 -70.14 -5.01 -12.81
N SER A 50 -70.77 -5.20 -11.63
CA SER A 50 -71.85 -6.18 -11.46
C SER A 50 -73.15 -5.78 -12.17
N VAL A 51 -73.41 -4.48 -12.33
CA VAL A 51 -74.63 -3.96 -12.99
C VAL A 51 -74.43 -3.78 -14.50
N THR A 52 -73.22 -3.42 -14.95
CA THR A 52 -72.95 -3.08 -16.36
C THR A 52 -72.14 -4.13 -17.13
N GLY A 53 -71.50 -5.08 -16.44
CA GLY A 53 -70.69 -6.14 -17.04
C GLY A 53 -69.37 -5.66 -17.68
N ARG A 54 -69.00 -4.39 -17.55
CA ARG A 54 -67.77 -3.82 -18.14
C ARG A 54 -66.70 -3.64 -17.07
N LYS A 55 -65.52 -4.21 -17.31
CA LYS A 55 -64.34 -4.02 -16.46
C LYS A 55 -63.97 -2.54 -16.42
N THR A 56 -63.84 -1.99 -15.22
CA THR A 56 -63.49 -0.59 -15.01
C THR A 56 -61.96 -0.41 -14.98
N ALA A 57 -61.47 0.74 -15.44
CA ALA A 57 -60.05 1.08 -15.52
C ALA A 57 -59.30 0.96 -14.17
N VAL A 58 -60.02 1.08 -13.05
CA VAL A 58 -59.48 0.94 -11.69
C VAL A 58 -59.12 -0.52 -11.35
N THR A 59 -59.98 -1.48 -11.71
CA THR A 59 -59.71 -2.90 -11.51
C THR A 59 -58.54 -3.37 -12.39
N GLU A 60 -58.47 -2.85 -13.62
CA GLU A 60 -57.36 -3.10 -14.53
C GLU A 60 -56.04 -2.55 -13.99
N ALA A 61 -56.01 -1.29 -13.54
CA ALA A 61 -54.83 -0.66 -12.94
C ALA A 61 -54.33 -1.39 -11.69
N ARG A 62 -55.22 -1.86 -10.82
CA ARG A 62 -54.85 -2.69 -9.65
C ARG A 62 -54.26 -4.04 -10.06
N SER A 63 -54.86 -4.69 -11.07
CA SER A 63 -54.34 -5.95 -11.58
C SER A 63 -52.96 -5.79 -12.23
N GLN A 64 -52.73 -4.66 -12.92
CA GLN A 64 -51.43 -4.31 -13.49
C GLN A 64 -50.39 -4.03 -12.42
N GLN A 65 -50.76 -3.29 -11.37
CA GLN A 65 -49.89 -3.04 -10.23
C GLN A 65 -49.50 -4.33 -9.52
N ALA A 66 -50.44 -5.25 -9.27
CA ALA A 66 -50.16 -6.56 -8.68
C ALA A 66 -49.18 -7.39 -9.52
N ARG A 67 -49.35 -7.40 -10.85
CA ARG A 67 -48.41 -8.08 -11.77
C ARG A 67 -47.04 -7.42 -11.75
N MET A 68 -46.96 -6.10 -11.66
CA MET A 68 -45.68 -5.39 -11.60
C MET A 68 -44.95 -5.68 -10.28
N THR A 69 -45.66 -5.68 -9.14
CA THR A 69 -45.06 -6.04 -7.85
C THR A 69 -44.57 -7.47 -7.82
N GLU A 70 -45.28 -8.40 -8.48
CA GLU A 70 -44.82 -9.79 -8.61
C GLU A 70 -43.56 -9.90 -9.49
N ARG A 71 -43.50 -9.16 -10.60
CA ARG A 71 -42.31 -9.11 -11.46
C ARG A 71 -41.10 -8.51 -10.74
N LEU A 72 -41.30 -7.45 -9.95
CA LEU A 72 -40.25 -6.86 -9.14
C LEU A 72 -39.76 -7.84 -8.07
N ALA A 73 -40.67 -8.52 -7.36
CA ALA A 73 -40.30 -9.53 -6.37
C ALA A 73 -39.51 -10.69 -6.98
N LYS A 74 -39.87 -11.14 -8.19
CA LYS A 74 -39.12 -12.16 -8.95
C LYS A 74 -37.74 -11.64 -9.38
N ALA A 75 -37.66 -10.44 -9.94
CA ALA A 75 -36.40 -9.85 -10.35
C ALA A 75 -35.44 -9.63 -9.16
N ASP A 76 -35.96 -9.21 -8.00
CA ASP A 76 -35.17 -9.07 -6.77
C ASP A 76 -34.66 -10.43 -6.27
N ALA A 77 -35.48 -11.49 -6.35
CA ALA A 77 -35.07 -12.84 -6.00
C ALA A 77 -33.98 -13.38 -6.95
N ASP A 78 -34.13 -13.16 -8.26
CA ASP A 78 -33.16 -13.55 -9.27
C ASP A 78 -31.82 -12.81 -9.08
N LEU A 79 -31.87 -11.50 -8.86
CA LEU A 79 -30.68 -10.68 -8.56
C LEU A 79 -30.02 -11.12 -7.24
N ALA A 80 -30.80 -11.48 -6.23
CA ALA A 80 -30.27 -12.00 -4.96
C ALA A 80 -29.55 -13.33 -5.18
N ALA A 81 -30.13 -14.24 -5.97
CA ALA A 81 -29.50 -15.51 -6.34
C ALA A 81 -28.23 -15.33 -7.19
N GLU A 82 -28.23 -14.39 -8.13
CA GLU A 82 -27.04 -14.08 -8.92
C GLU A 82 -25.93 -13.48 -8.05
N ARG A 83 -26.27 -12.58 -7.13
CA ARG A 83 -25.32 -12.00 -6.18
C ARG A 83 -24.71 -13.04 -5.26
N THR A 84 -25.48 -14.03 -4.79
CA THR A 84 -24.92 -15.11 -3.96
C THR A 84 -23.99 -16.01 -4.78
N ALA A 85 -24.37 -16.38 -6.01
CA ALA A 85 -23.54 -17.15 -6.91
C ALA A 85 -22.21 -16.43 -7.26
N ARG A 86 -22.27 -15.15 -7.63
CA ARG A 86 -21.05 -14.33 -7.88
C ARG A 86 -20.18 -14.20 -6.65
N ARG A 87 -20.77 -14.09 -5.45
CA ARG A 87 -20.02 -14.06 -4.19
C ARG A 87 -19.32 -15.39 -3.91
N THR A 88 -19.96 -16.52 -4.17
CA THR A 88 -19.32 -17.84 -3.99
C THR A 88 -18.18 -18.03 -4.98
N GLU A 89 -18.37 -17.63 -6.24
CA GLU A 89 -17.33 -17.67 -7.27
C GLU A 89 -16.14 -16.78 -6.89
N THR A 90 -16.40 -15.53 -6.48
CA THR A 90 -15.35 -14.60 -6.04
C THR A 90 -14.57 -15.15 -4.85
N ARG A 91 -15.25 -15.82 -3.90
CA ARG A 91 -14.60 -16.47 -2.76
C ARG A 91 -13.73 -17.65 -3.21
N ALA A 92 -14.21 -18.49 -4.12
CA ALA A 92 -13.46 -19.61 -4.66
C ALA A 92 -12.21 -19.14 -5.42
N LEU A 93 -12.35 -18.12 -6.27
CA LEU A 93 -11.22 -17.51 -6.99
C LEU A 93 -10.18 -16.91 -6.03
N ARG A 94 -10.62 -16.19 -4.99
CA ARG A 94 -9.71 -15.66 -3.96
C ARG A 94 -8.96 -16.77 -3.22
N GLN A 95 -9.64 -17.87 -2.90
CA GLN A 95 -8.99 -19.03 -2.28
C GLN A 95 -7.97 -19.69 -3.22
N GLN A 96 -8.27 -19.79 -4.52
CA GLN A 96 -7.31 -20.30 -5.50
C GLN A 96 -6.09 -19.38 -5.62
N ILE A 97 -6.27 -18.06 -5.70
CA ILE A 97 -5.17 -17.10 -5.75
C ILE A 97 -4.29 -17.20 -4.50
N ALA A 98 -4.89 -17.32 -3.31
CA ALA A 98 -4.14 -17.51 -2.07
C ALA A 98 -3.28 -18.79 -2.13
N ARG A 99 -3.86 -19.92 -2.54
CA ARG A 99 -3.14 -21.20 -2.68
C ARG A 99 -2.00 -21.12 -3.68
N MET A 100 -2.25 -20.57 -4.88
CA MET A 100 -1.21 -20.40 -5.89
C MET A 100 -0.10 -19.46 -5.42
N SER A 101 -0.45 -18.41 -4.65
CA SER A 101 0.55 -17.49 -4.10
C SER A 101 1.42 -18.16 -3.04
N ASP A 102 0.85 -19.04 -2.22
CA ASP A 102 1.60 -19.81 -1.23
C ASP A 102 2.48 -20.86 -1.90
N GLU A 103 1.97 -21.54 -2.94
CA GLU A 103 2.76 -22.48 -3.74
C GLU A 103 3.91 -21.78 -4.47
N ALA A 104 3.68 -20.60 -5.06
CA ALA A 104 4.73 -19.80 -5.69
C ALA A 104 5.79 -19.32 -4.69
N ARG A 105 5.41 -19.01 -3.45
CA ARG A 105 6.35 -18.65 -2.36
C ARG A 105 7.20 -19.83 -1.91
N LEU A 106 6.68 -21.04 -2.01
CA LEU A 106 7.35 -22.28 -1.62
C LEU A 106 8.02 -22.99 -2.80
N ALA A 107 7.82 -22.49 -4.02
CA ALA A 107 8.36 -23.09 -5.22
C ALA A 107 9.90 -23.12 -5.16
N PRO A 108 10.52 -24.31 -5.27
CA PRO A 108 11.96 -24.40 -5.19
C PRO A 108 12.59 -23.84 -6.46
N VAL A 109 13.62 -23.02 -6.26
CA VAL A 109 14.43 -22.44 -7.33
C VAL A 109 15.72 -23.22 -7.50
N THR A 110 16.26 -23.19 -8.72
CA THR A 110 17.58 -23.75 -8.97
C THR A 110 18.60 -22.72 -8.54
N TYR A 111 19.38 -23.05 -7.53
CA TYR A 111 20.41 -22.20 -6.97
C TYR A 111 21.67 -23.02 -6.78
N ARG A 112 22.78 -22.57 -7.39
CA ARG A 112 24.09 -23.24 -7.36
C ARG A 112 24.03 -24.74 -7.73
N GLY A 113 23.18 -25.09 -8.68
CA GLY A 113 23.00 -26.46 -9.17
C GLY A 113 22.11 -27.35 -8.31
N GLN A 114 21.53 -26.84 -7.22
CA GLN A 114 20.59 -27.56 -6.36
C GLN A 114 19.22 -26.90 -6.36
N ARG A 115 18.16 -27.69 -6.10
CA ARG A 115 16.80 -27.17 -5.91
C ARG A 115 16.60 -26.85 -4.43
N VAL A 116 16.47 -25.58 -4.10
CA VAL A 116 16.30 -25.09 -2.73
C VAL A 116 15.12 -24.13 -2.65
N ALA A 117 14.59 -23.89 -1.45
CA ALA A 117 13.59 -22.85 -1.25
C ALA A 117 14.17 -21.47 -1.60
N ILE A 118 13.36 -20.57 -2.15
CA ILE A 118 13.78 -19.18 -2.45
C ILE A 118 14.37 -18.50 -1.22
N ARG A 119 13.73 -18.73 -0.07
CA ARG A 119 14.13 -18.19 1.23
C ARG A 119 15.56 -18.61 1.61
N GLU A 120 15.92 -19.86 1.36
CA GLU A 120 17.26 -20.40 1.60
C GLU A 120 18.30 -19.80 0.65
N ALA A 121 17.96 -19.68 -0.64
CA ALA A 121 18.85 -19.08 -1.63
C ALA A 121 19.12 -17.59 -1.33
N VAL A 122 18.10 -16.85 -0.89
CA VAL A 122 18.23 -15.46 -0.45
C VAL A 122 19.09 -15.38 0.80
N HIS A 123 18.82 -16.19 1.81
CA HIS A 123 19.56 -16.20 3.07
C HIS A 123 21.07 -16.43 2.86
N ASP A 124 21.44 -17.52 2.19
CA ASP A 124 22.85 -17.84 1.92
C ASP A 124 23.51 -16.81 0.97
N THR A 125 22.76 -16.16 0.08
CA THR A 125 23.32 -15.06 -0.73
C THR A 125 23.58 -13.83 0.12
N SER A 126 22.59 -13.38 0.88
CA SER A 126 22.69 -12.21 1.76
C SER A 126 23.83 -12.38 2.76
N GLU A 127 23.92 -13.54 3.44
CA GLU A 127 24.98 -13.84 4.41
C GLU A 127 26.38 -13.76 3.77
N ARG A 128 26.58 -14.40 2.62
CA ARG A 128 27.88 -14.35 1.93
C ARG A 128 28.24 -12.96 1.39
N VAL A 129 27.25 -12.19 0.95
CA VAL A 129 27.49 -10.81 0.48
C VAL A 129 27.90 -9.96 1.67
N SER A 130 27.15 -10.00 2.78
CA SER A 130 27.48 -9.29 4.01
C SER A 130 28.86 -9.66 4.54
N ARG A 131 29.19 -10.94 4.66
CA ARG A 131 30.51 -11.40 5.11
C ARG A 131 31.64 -10.93 4.19
N ARG A 132 31.44 -10.95 2.87
CA ARG A 132 32.45 -10.44 1.92
C ARG A 132 32.60 -8.93 2.00
N ALA A 133 31.51 -8.20 2.18
CA ALA A 133 31.52 -6.77 2.39
C ALA A 133 32.28 -6.40 3.67
N ALA A 134 32.07 -7.15 4.76
CA ALA A 134 32.81 -6.97 6.01
C ALA A 134 34.32 -7.18 5.85
N VAL A 135 34.71 -8.26 5.17
CA VAL A 135 36.12 -8.54 4.87
C VAL A 135 36.71 -7.46 3.94
N ALA A 136 35.93 -6.91 3.01
CA ALA A 136 36.40 -5.83 2.13
C ALA A 136 36.56 -4.51 2.90
N ALA A 137 35.57 -4.12 3.71
CA ALA A 137 35.62 -2.90 4.52
C ALA A 137 36.79 -2.92 5.51
N THR A 138 37.05 -4.05 6.17
CA THR A 138 38.21 -4.21 7.06
C THR A 138 39.55 -4.11 6.32
N ARG A 139 39.64 -4.65 5.09
CA ARG A 139 40.83 -4.49 4.25
C ARG A 139 41.04 -3.05 3.81
N ASN A 140 39.99 -2.34 3.39
CA ASN A 140 40.08 -0.94 2.99
C ASN A 140 40.52 -0.05 4.16
N VAL A 141 39.90 -0.20 5.34
CA VAL A 141 40.30 0.52 6.56
C VAL A 141 41.76 0.19 6.95
N GLY A 142 42.18 -1.07 6.79
CA GLY A 142 43.56 -1.49 7.05
C GLY A 142 44.56 -0.96 6.02
N SER A 143 44.16 -0.80 4.76
CA SER A 143 45.04 -0.32 3.67
C SER A 143 45.14 1.20 3.59
N THR A 144 44.19 1.93 4.19
CA THR A 144 44.20 3.40 4.32
C THR A 144 45.57 3.97 4.71
N VAL A 145 46.28 3.32 5.64
CA VAL A 145 47.59 3.78 6.13
C VAL A 145 48.70 3.56 5.10
N GLY A 146 48.64 2.49 4.31
CA GLY A 146 49.60 2.22 3.24
C GLY A 146 49.36 3.08 2.00
N GLU A 147 48.11 3.40 1.69
CA GLU A 147 47.71 4.27 0.57
C GLU A 147 47.99 5.75 0.84
N ALA A 148 48.13 6.14 2.11
CA ALA A 148 48.60 7.46 2.51
C ALA A 148 50.08 7.75 2.12
N LEU A 149 50.75 6.81 1.43
CA LEU A 149 52.08 6.96 0.85
C LEU A 149 51.95 7.20 -0.67
N PRO A 150 52.30 8.37 -1.24
CA PRO A 150 52.88 9.57 -0.65
C PRO A 150 51.80 10.47 -0.03
N VAL A 151 52.18 11.06 1.10
CA VAL A 151 51.47 11.90 2.10
C VAL A 151 50.48 12.97 1.59
N ILE A 152 50.42 13.22 0.29
CA ILE A 152 49.47 14.12 -0.36
C ILE A 152 48.09 13.44 -0.38
N GLY A 153 47.12 14.00 0.34
CA GLY A 153 45.73 13.55 0.27
C GLY A 153 45.22 12.70 1.43
N VAL A 154 45.95 12.60 2.56
CA VAL A 154 45.48 11.86 3.76
C VAL A 154 44.07 12.27 4.20
N GLY A 155 43.72 13.55 4.11
CA GLY A 155 42.36 14.01 4.41
C GLY A 155 41.30 13.45 3.45
N VAL A 156 41.64 13.31 2.16
CA VAL A 156 40.77 12.70 1.14
C VAL A 156 40.65 11.19 1.38
N ILE A 157 41.74 10.52 1.74
CA ILE A 157 41.76 9.08 2.03
C ILE A 157 40.90 8.77 3.27
N VAL A 158 41.03 9.55 4.35
CA VAL A 158 40.17 9.40 5.54
C VAL A 158 38.70 9.60 5.18
N ALA A 159 38.39 10.65 4.41
CA ALA A 159 37.02 10.93 3.99
C ALA A 159 36.45 9.82 3.10
N ALA A 160 37.23 9.32 2.13
CA ALA A 160 36.85 8.20 1.27
C ALA A 160 36.63 6.91 2.09
N THR A 161 37.55 6.59 3.00
CA THR A 161 37.44 5.41 3.90
C THR A 161 36.21 5.50 4.79
N ALA A 162 35.91 6.68 5.34
CA ALA A 162 34.71 6.91 6.15
C ALA A 162 33.43 6.74 5.32
N TRP A 163 33.43 7.21 4.06
CA TRP A 163 32.30 7.03 3.14
C TRP A 163 32.14 5.56 2.76
N GLU A 164 33.19 4.88 2.34
CA GLU A 164 33.16 3.45 1.98
C GLU A 164 32.67 2.57 3.14
N LEU A 165 33.07 2.89 4.36
CA LEU A 165 32.56 2.21 5.54
C LEU A 165 31.07 2.46 5.75
N SER A 166 30.60 3.70 5.59
CA SER A 166 29.17 4.02 5.66
C SER A 166 28.36 3.28 4.59
N ASP A 167 28.85 3.25 3.36
CA ASP A 167 28.19 2.56 2.24
C ASP A 167 28.13 1.05 2.48
N SER A 168 29.23 0.47 2.96
CA SER A 168 29.29 -0.94 3.35
C SER A 168 28.28 -1.29 4.44
N CYS A 169 28.09 -0.38 5.42
CA CYS A 169 27.09 -0.56 6.48
C CYS A 169 25.66 -0.54 5.92
N GLN A 170 25.35 0.40 5.01
CA GLN A 170 24.03 0.47 4.36
C GLN A 170 23.76 -0.77 3.51
N MET A 171 24.72 -1.22 2.70
CA MET A 171 24.57 -2.43 1.89
C MET A 171 24.26 -3.67 2.75
N MET A 172 24.94 -3.85 3.89
CA MET A 172 24.64 -4.98 4.78
C MET A 172 23.26 -4.87 5.43
N GLN A 173 22.83 -3.65 5.78
CA GLN A 173 21.47 -3.42 6.27
C GLN A 173 20.44 -3.79 5.20
N GLU A 174 20.64 -3.40 3.94
CA GLU A 174 19.75 -3.76 2.83
C GLU A 174 19.70 -5.28 2.62
N MET A 175 20.83 -5.99 2.72
CA MET A 175 20.85 -7.46 2.63
C MET A 175 20.08 -8.13 3.77
N ARG A 176 20.10 -7.53 4.97
CA ARG A 176 19.30 -7.99 6.11
C ARG A 176 17.82 -7.69 5.93
N GLU A 177 17.46 -6.51 5.45
CA GLU A 177 16.06 -6.18 5.16
C GLU A 177 15.50 -7.10 4.07
N LEU A 178 16.29 -7.40 3.04
CA LEU A 178 15.97 -8.40 2.04
C LEU A 178 15.80 -9.79 2.67
N ASP A 179 16.75 -10.23 3.49
CA ASP A 179 16.65 -11.54 4.15
C ASP A 179 15.44 -11.61 5.08
N ALA A 180 15.18 -10.60 5.90
CA ALA A 180 14.03 -10.53 6.81
C ALA A 180 12.68 -10.56 6.06
N ALA A 181 12.60 -9.95 4.87
CA ALA A 181 11.40 -10.05 4.02
C ALA A 181 11.14 -11.50 3.57
N PHE A 182 12.19 -12.29 3.37
CA PHE A 182 12.12 -13.70 2.99
C PHE A 182 12.29 -14.68 4.16
N ASN A 183 12.69 -14.26 5.35
CA ASN A 183 12.98 -15.10 6.52
C ASN A 183 12.61 -14.35 7.82
N PRO A 184 11.33 -14.02 8.04
CA PRO A 184 10.92 -13.19 9.17
C PRO A 184 11.13 -13.87 10.53
N GLU A 185 11.25 -15.20 10.58
CA GLU A 185 11.46 -15.95 11.81
C GLU A 185 12.95 -16.10 12.19
N ASN A 186 13.85 -15.95 11.22
CA ASN A 186 15.29 -16.11 11.44
C ASN A 186 16.11 -15.21 10.49
N PRO A 187 16.04 -13.87 10.66
CA PRO A 187 16.86 -12.96 9.87
C PRO A 187 18.34 -13.06 10.26
N ILE A 188 19.24 -12.76 9.32
CA ILE A 188 20.68 -12.60 9.59
C ILE A 188 20.93 -11.61 10.77
N SER A 189 21.82 -11.98 11.69
CA SER A 189 22.20 -11.19 12.88
C SER A 189 23.09 -9.98 12.56
N GLU A 190 23.18 -9.01 13.47
CA GLU A 190 23.72 -7.64 13.27
C GLU A 190 25.25 -7.49 13.23
N ASP A 191 26.01 -8.55 13.42
CA ASP A 191 27.38 -8.37 13.88
C ASP A 191 28.39 -8.56 12.76
N GLU A 192 29.01 -7.45 12.27
CA GLU A 192 30.44 -7.49 11.84
C GLU A 192 31.08 -6.15 11.44
N VAL A 193 30.35 -5.08 11.05
CA VAL A 193 31.01 -3.86 10.49
C VAL A 193 30.49 -2.53 11.01
N CYS A 194 29.19 -2.43 11.31
CA CYS A 194 28.55 -1.21 11.80
C CYS A 194 29.06 -0.88 13.21
N GLY A 195 30.20 -0.20 13.31
CA GLY A 195 30.90 0.05 14.57
C GLY A 195 32.42 0.14 14.44
N ILE A 196 33.00 -0.25 13.30
CA ILE A 196 34.40 0.05 12.99
C ILE A 196 34.53 1.57 12.89
N LYS A 197 35.46 2.17 13.63
CA LYS A 197 35.73 3.61 13.52
C LYS A 197 36.83 3.83 12.48
N PRO A 198 36.62 4.67 11.45
CA PRO A 198 37.68 4.99 10.51
C PRO A 198 38.81 5.74 11.23
N PRO A 199 40.08 5.46 10.91
CA PRO A 199 41.21 6.15 11.52
C PRO A 199 41.19 7.64 11.16
N THR A 200 41.63 8.47 12.11
CA THR A 200 41.71 9.92 11.93
C THR A 200 42.93 10.32 11.11
N ARG A 201 42.91 11.54 10.56
CA ARG A 201 44.04 12.12 9.82
C ARG A 201 45.34 12.07 10.64
N ASP A 202 45.27 12.41 11.92
CA ASP A 202 46.45 12.51 12.79
C ASP A 202 47.01 11.12 13.14
N GLU A 203 46.14 10.12 13.30
CA GLU A 203 46.53 8.72 13.52
C GLU A 203 47.26 8.17 12.28
N ILE A 204 46.73 8.41 11.08
CA ILE A 204 47.38 8.00 9.82
C ILE A 204 48.71 8.75 9.64
N TRP A 205 48.72 10.06 9.89
CA TRP A 205 49.92 10.89 9.78
C TRP A 205 51.04 10.41 10.70
N THR A 206 50.70 10.09 11.94
CA THR A 206 51.64 9.59 12.95
C THR A 206 52.14 8.20 12.56
N ALA A 207 51.27 7.30 12.12
CA ALA A 207 51.65 5.95 11.70
C ALA A 207 52.58 5.97 10.48
N VAL A 208 52.28 6.81 9.49
CA VAL A 208 53.08 6.99 8.27
C VAL A 208 54.45 7.60 8.57
N LYS A 209 54.52 8.64 9.41
CA LYS A 209 55.79 9.28 9.78
C LYS A 209 56.69 8.41 10.65
N SER A 210 56.10 7.72 11.61
CA SER A 210 56.88 6.95 12.60
C SER A 210 57.38 5.62 12.07
N SER A 211 56.68 5.00 11.11
CA SER A 211 57.06 3.68 10.61
C SER A 211 56.51 3.37 9.20
N PRO A 212 56.99 4.07 8.15
CA PRO A 212 56.47 3.92 6.79
C PRO A 212 56.70 2.51 6.21
N GLY A 213 57.78 1.83 6.60
CA GLY A 213 58.01 0.43 6.23
C GLY A 213 56.98 -0.54 6.85
N THR A 214 56.55 -0.28 8.09
CA THR A 214 55.52 -1.07 8.78
C THR A 214 54.14 -0.81 8.19
N ALA A 215 53.82 0.44 7.85
CA ALA A 215 52.60 0.80 7.14
C ALA A 215 52.49 0.08 5.78
N TRP A 216 53.59 0.05 5.01
CA TRP A 216 53.65 -0.66 3.73
C TRP A 216 53.52 -2.18 3.87
N ASN A 217 54.21 -2.77 4.85
CA ASN A 217 54.11 -4.21 5.11
C ASN A 217 52.71 -4.61 5.61
N GLY A 218 52.04 -3.74 6.36
CA GLY A 218 50.63 -3.91 6.76
C GLY A 218 49.67 -3.87 5.57
N ALA A 219 49.86 -2.96 4.61
CA ALA A 219 49.07 -2.97 3.38
C ALA A 219 49.39 -4.20 2.51
N LYS A 220 50.66 -4.62 2.43
CA LYS A 220 51.10 -5.83 1.72
C LYS A 220 50.46 -7.11 2.27
N SER A 221 50.18 -7.20 3.58
CA SER A 221 49.52 -8.37 4.14
C SER A 221 48.03 -8.46 3.79
N LEU A 222 47.43 -7.38 3.30
CA LEU A 222 46.01 -7.31 2.90
C LEU A 222 45.80 -7.59 1.41
N TYR A 223 46.84 -7.51 0.58
CA TYR A 223 46.78 -7.74 -0.88
C TYR A 223 47.87 -8.72 -1.34
N ALA A 224 47.49 -9.74 -2.12
CA ALA A 224 48.39 -10.81 -2.53
C ALA A 224 49.52 -10.38 -3.50
N ASP A 225 49.36 -9.27 -4.23
CA ASP A 225 50.21 -8.92 -5.38
C ASP A 225 50.81 -7.49 -5.30
N LEU A 226 51.26 -7.05 -4.13
CA LEU A 226 51.97 -5.78 -4.01
C LEU A 226 53.49 -5.93 -4.25
N PRO A 227 54.11 -5.12 -5.14
CA PRO A 227 55.53 -5.20 -5.46
C PRO A 227 56.41 -4.91 -4.22
N GLU A 228 57.63 -5.47 -4.21
CA GLU A 228 58.62 -5.13 -3.19
C GLU A 228 59.21 -3.76 -3.46
N VAL A 229 59.04 -2.84 -2.50
CA VAL A 229 59.58 -1.49 -2.58
C VAL A 229 60.45 -1.27 -1.34
N SER A 230 61.74 -0.95 -1.54
CA SER A 230 62.65 -0.61 -0.44
C SER A 230 62.43 0.84 -0.01
N ILE A 231 61.59 1.04 1.00
CA ILE A 231 61.12 2.38 1.40
C ILE A 231 62.23 3.20 2.09
N SER A 232 63.21 2.61 2.78
CA SER A 232 64.11 3.36 3.68
C SER A 232 64.98 4.45 3.03
N ALA A 233 65.50 4.27 1.81
CA ALA A 233 66.43 5.25 1.20
C ALA A 233 65.72 6.27 0.29
N SER A 234 64.66 5.86 -0.40
CA SER A 234 63.88 6.73 -1.29
C SER A 234 62.85 7.56 -0.52
N TYR A 235 62.33 7.04 0.59
CA TYR A 235 61.26 7.68 1.34
C TYR A 235 61.73 8.84 2.20
N ASP A 236 62.91 8.78 2.83
CA ASP A 236 63.47 9.93 3.56
C ASP A 236 63.77 11.11 2.64
N TRP A 237 64.32 10.85 1.45
CA TRP A 237 64.53 11.88 0.42
C TRP A 237 63.20 12.43 -0.13
N THR A 238 62.22 11.55 -0.38
CA THR A 238 60.91 11.95 -0.92
C THR A 238 60.10 12.70 0.12
N LEU A 239 60.11 12.28 1.39
CA LEU A 239 59.53 12.99 2.52
C LEU A 239 60.20 14.34 2.71
N ALA A 240 61.53 14.45 2.71
CA ALA A 240 62.23 15.72 2.86
C ALA A 240 61.87 16.71 1.73
N ARG A 241 61.71 16.19 0.50
CA ARG A 241 61.30 16.99 -0.66
C ARG A 241 59.82 17.36 -0.61
N LEU A 242 58.95 16.45 -0.18
CA LEU A 242 57.51 16.68 -0.05
C LEU A 242 57.15 17.52 1.17
N SER A 243 57.90 17.43 2.29
CA SER A 243 57.73 18.30 3.46
C SER A 243 58.19 19.71 3.15
N GLY A 244 59.33 19.87 2.44
CA GLY A 244 59.76 21.17 1.93
C GLY A 244 58.77 21.76 0.91
N MET A 245 58.11 20.91 0.12
CA MET A 245 57.07 21.33 -0.82
C MET A 245 55.72 21.60 -0.13
N SER A 246 55.37 20.88 0.94
CA SER A 246 54.17 21.15 1.75
C SER A 246 54.32 22.41 2.58
N ASP A 247 55.52 22.69 3.12
CA ASP A 247 55.80 23.97 3.77
C ASP A 247 55.77 25.12 2.76
N TRP A 248 56.15 24.89 1.50
CA TRP A 248 56.02 25.89 0.42
C TRP A 248 54.57 26.08 -0.05
N ILE A 249 53.76 25.02 -0.11
CA ILE A 249 52.35 25.06 -0.54
C ILE A 249 51.41 25.52 0.59
N MET A 250 51.74 25.22 1.84
CA MET A 250 50.90 25.50 3.02
C MET A 250 51.50 26.55 3.98
N GLY A 251 52.66 27.13 3.67
CA GLY A 251 53.37 28.07 4.53
C GLY A 251 53.67 29.41 3.88
N SER A 252 52.71 30.32 3.95
CA SER A 252 52.99 31.68 4.40
C SER A 252 51.79 32.13 5.23
N ASP A 253 52.07 32.35 6.52
CA ASP A 253 51.19 32.91 7.54
C ASP A 253 50.07 33.81 6.97
N ALA A 254 48.82 33.44 7.22
CA ALA A 254 47.81 34.47 7.39
C ALA A 254 48.18 35.19 8.71
N PRO A 255 48.51 36.49 8.68
CA PRO A 255 48.91 37.20 9.87
C PRO A 255 47.73 37.23 10.84
N VAL A 256 47.97 36.74 12.06
CA VAL A 256 47.12 37.05 13.20
C VAL A 256 47.40 38.52 13.55
N ASN A 257 46.49 39.40 13.12
CA ASN A 257 46.19 40.69 13.74
C ASN A 257 44.67 40.86 13.73
#